data_AF-A0A956ZDP2-F1
#
_entry.id   AF-A0A956ZDP2-F1
#
_cell.length_a   1.000
_cell.length_b   1.000
_cell.length_c   1.000
_cell.angle_alpha   90.00
_cell.angle_beta   90.00
_cell.angle_gamma   90.00
#
_symmetry.space_group_name_H-M   'P 1'
#
loop_
_entity.id
_entity.type
_entity.pdbx_description
1 polymer ?
#
loop_
_entity_poly.entity_id
_entity_poly.type
_entity_poly.pdbx_seq_one_letter_code
_entity_poly.pdbx_strand_id
1 'polypeptide(L)'
;DKSAMSLGFQVQSAEAEHEHRYKEIRSKVMDSMKKTFRPEFLNRIDEIIVFQQLTKEEIRRIVDIMAAELQGRIKAQGMELVITDDCKDVIAKEGYNPTYGARPLRRAIQRLLEDALAEQVLMGKFKEGDTIKTELDGETINFEKSSGKKSDNGNSPDDDSDDDDKDGSRSKSKSSKKEKAEKDDKEDSKKEEKSKVSKSEKSSKDDKKQEAGK
;
A
#
# COMPACT_ATOMS: atom_id res chain seq x y z
N ASP A 1 -35.80 41.52 28.77
CA ASP A 1 -34.40 41.15 28.43
C ASP A 1 -34.19 39.65 28.36
N LYS A 2 -33.80 39.13 27.19
CA LYS A 2 -33.12 37.83 27.03
C LYS A 2 -32.37 37.86 25.70
N SER A 3 -31.18 38.47 25.72
CA SER A 3 -30.18 38.31 24.66
C SER A 3 -29.58 36.91 24.76
N ALA A 4 -30.05 36.00 23.92
CA ALA A 4 -29.35 34.77 23.64
C ALA A 4 -28.31 35.07 22.55
N MET A 5 -27.10 35.39 22.99
CA MET A 5 -25.92 35.47 22.13
C MET A 5 -25.58 34.04 21.69
N SER A 6 -26.13 33.62 20.56
CA SER A 6 -25.72 32.39 19.87
C SER A 6 -24.38 32.68 19.18
N LEU A 7 -23.29 32.53 19.94
CA LEU A 7 -21.97 32.31 19.38
C LEU A 7 -22.03 30.95 18.67
N GLY A 8 -22.36 30.98 17.37
CA GLY A 8 -22.28 29.82 16.51
C GLY A 8 -20.82 29.36 16.44
N PHE A 9 -20.53 28.26 17.13
CA PHE A 9 -19.32 27.48 16.94
C PHE A 9 -19.33 27.00 15.49
N GLN A 10 -18.66 27.76 14.63
CA GLN A 10 -18.49 27.45 13.24
C GLN A 10 -17.50 26.29 13.19
N VAL A 11 -18.02 25.07 13.27
CA VAL A 11 -17.30 23.86 12.87
C VAL A 11 -17.03 24.03 11.37
N GLN A 12 -15.94 24.69 11.03
CA GLN A 12 -15.35 24.50 9.72
C GLN A 12 -14.97 23.02 9.70
N SER A 13 -15.63 22.25 8.82
CA SER A 13 -15.24 20.87 8.62
C SER A 13 -13.78 20.85 8.17
N ALA A 14 -13.02 19.84 8.61
CA ALA A 14 -11.61 19.69 8.25
C ALA A 14 -11.41 19.71 6.72
N GLU A 15 -12.38 19.23 5.93
CA GLU A 15 -12.38 19.36 4.47
C GLU A 15 -12.41 20.81 3.98
N ALA A 16 -13.25 21.68 4.57
CA ALA A 16 -13.38 23.07 4.14
C ALA A 16 -12.09 23.87 4.42
N GLU A 17 -11.44 23.59 5.54
CA GLU A 17 -10.14 24.19 5.88
C GLU A 17 -9.03 23.72 4.92
N HIS A 18 -9.03 22.44 4.56
CA HIS A 18 -8.05 21.87 3.63
C HIS A 18 -8.22 22.45 2.22
N GLU A 19 -9.46 22.59 1.73
CA GLU A 19 -9.73 23.19 0.42
C GLU A 19 -9.33 24.67 0.37
N HIS A 20 -9.60 25.42 1.43
CA HIS A 20 -9.18 26.82 1.54
C HIS A 20 -7.65 26.96 1.47
N ARG A 21 -6.92 26.14 2.24
CA ARG A 21 -5.45 26.12 2.26
C ARG A 21 -4.87 25.76 0.89
N TYR A 22 -5.46 24.80 0.19
CA TYR A 22 -5.04 24.43 -1.17
C TYR A 22 -5.17 25.60 -2.15
N LYS A 23 -6.32 26.30 -2.12
CA LYS A 23 -6.58 27.46 -3.00
C LYS A 23 -5.57 28.58 -2.73
N GLU A 24 -5.26 28.86 -1.46
CA GLU A 24 -4.26 29.87 -1.09
C GLU A 24 -2.86 29.53 -1.61
N ILE A 25 -2.39 28.30 -1.38
CA ILE A 25 -1.06 27.86 -1.82
C ILE A 25 -0.98 27.89 -3.34
N ARG A 26 -2.02 27.38 -4.02
CA ARG A 26 -2.11 27.41 -5.48
C ARG A 26 -2.02 28.82 -6.02
N SER A 27 -2.75 29.78 -5.44
CA SER A 27 -2.68 31.18 -5.89
C SER A 27 -1.27 31.75 -5.75
N LYS A 28 -0.61 31.54 -4.60
CA LYS A 28 0.77 32.02 -4.36
C LYS A 28 1.77 31.42 -5.35
N VAL A 29 1.63 30.15 -5.68
CA VAL A 29 2.47 29.46 -6.66
C VAL A 29 2.21 29.99 -8.08
N MET A 30 0.95 30.21 -8.47
CA MET A 30 0.58 30.79 -9.77
C MET A 30 1.13 32.20 -9.95
N ASP A 31 1.04 33.04 -8.92
CA ASP A 31 1.56 34.41 -8.95
C ASP A 31 3.09 34.43 -9.08
N SER A 32 3.76 33.47 -8.43
CA SER A 32 5.21 33.30 -8.55
C SER A 32 5.61 32.83 -9.94
N MET A 33 4.87 31.88 -10.53
CA MET A 33 5.13 31.41 -11.91
C MET A 33 4.95 32.49 -12.96
N LYS A 34 3.91 33.34 -12.84
CA LYS A 34 3.71 34.49 -13.75
C LYS A 34 4.84 35.52 -13.67
N LYS A 35 5.49 35.66 -12.51
CA LYS A 35 6.63 36.56 -12.33
C LYS A 35 7.94 35.97 -12.87
N THR A 36 8.12 34.65 -12.75
CA THR A 36 9.38 33.98 -13.14
C THR A 36 9.40 33.54 -14.60
N PHE A 37 8.28 33.06 -15.15
CA PHE A 37 8.21 32.50 -16.51
C PHE A 37 7.51 33.45 -17.48
N ARG A 38 7.90 33.39 -18.75
CA ARG A 38 7.27 34.18 -19.81
C ARG A 38 5.88 33.61 -20.15
N PRO A 39 4.91 34.45 -20.57
CA PRO A 39 3.57 34.00 -20.94
C PRO A 39 3.53 32.91 -22.02
N GLU A 40 4.49 32.90 -22.95
CA GLU A 40 4.60 31.87 -23.98
C GLU A 40 4.80 30.46 -23.37
N PHE A 41 5.62 30.36 -22.32
CA PHE A 41 5.85 29.09 -21.62
C PHE A 41 4.60 28.63 -20.88
N LEU A 42 3.91 29.54 -20.20
CA LEU A 42 2.68 29.23 -19.47
C LEU A 42 1.58 28.71 -20.41
N ASN A 43 1.54 29.21 -21.64
CA ASN A 43 0.60 28.75 -22.67
C ASN A 43 0.93 27.36 -23.25
N ARG A 44 2.05 26.72 -22.84
CA ARG A 44 2.44 25.34 -23.20
C ARG A 44 2.25 24.33 -22.08
N ILE A 45 1.72 24.76 -20.94
CA ILE A 45 1.42 23.91 -19.80
C ILE A 45 -0.08 23.62 -19.82
N ASP A 46 -0.45 22.37 -20.01
CA ASP A 46 -1.86 21.96 -20.04
C ASP A 46 -2.48 21.99 -18.63
N GLU A 47 -1.77 21.42 -17.65
CA GLU A 47 -2.25 21.33 -16.27
C GLU A 47 -1.14 21.59 -15.24
N ILE A 48 -1.51 22.22 -14.14
CA ILE A 48 -0.61 22.54 -13.02
C ILE A 48 -1.08 21.79 -11.79
N ILE A 49 -0.24 20.86 -11.33
CA ILE A 49 -0.47 20.05 -10.14
C ILE A 49 0.35 20.62 -8.99
N VAL A 50 -0.34 21.09 -7.95
CA VAL A 50 0.30 21.63 -6.73
C VAL A 50 0.27 20.55 -5.65
N PHE A 51 1.45 20.11 -5.21
CA PHE A 51 1.58 19.16 -4.10
C PHE A 51 1.49 19.88 -2.76
N GLN A 52 0.74 19.29 -1.83
CA GLN A 52 0.65 19.76 -0.46
C GLN A 52 1.75 19.12 0.40
N GLN A 53 1.99 19.72 1.57
CA GLN A 53 2.86 19.10 2.56
C GLN A 53 2.17 17.85 3.13
N LEU A 54 2.97 16.81 3.38
CA LEU A 54 2.48 15.56 3.92
C LEU A 54 2.08 15.72 5.39
N THR A 55 0.96 15.13 5.78
CA THR A 55 0.59 14.97 7.19
C THR A 55 1.40 13.85 7.85
N LYS A 56 1.47 13.84 9.18
CA LYS A 56 2.16 12.76 9.92
C LYS A 56 1.58 11.37 9.59
N GLU A 57 0.27 11.29 9.45
CA GLU A 57 -0.45 10.06 9.11
C GLU A 57 -0.13 9.59 7.69
N GLU A 58 -0.02 10.51 6.73
CA GLU A 58 0.43 10.21 5.38
C GLU A 58 1.87 9.72 5.37
N ILE A 59 2.75 10.33 6.16
CA ILE A 59 4.13 9.87 6.28
C ILE A 59 4.18 8.45 6.84
N ARG A 60 3.39 8.14 7.87
CA ARG A 60 3.30 6.78 8.43
C ARG A 60 2.86 5.76 7.36
N ARG A 61 1.84 6.10 6.56
CA ARG A 61 1.41 5.25 5.42
C ARG A 61 2.50 5.07 4.38
N ILE A 62 3.30 6.09 4.10
CA ILE A 62 4.44 5.98 3.19
C ILE A 62 5.51 5.06 3.79
N VAL A 63 5.77 5.13 5.11
CA VAL A 63 6.66 4.17 5.79
C VAL A 63 6.16 2.75 5.60
N ASP A 64 4.87 2.48 5.76
CA ASP A 64 4.29 1.14 5.54
C ASP A 64 4.53 0.63 4.12
N ILE A 65 4.26 1.45 3.11
CA ILE A 65 4.46 1.08 1.70
C ILE A 65 5.93 0.77 1.41
N MET A 66 6.85 1.58 1.94
CA MET A 66 8.28 1.39 1.71
C MET A 66 8.84 0.20 2.49
N ALA A 67 8.34 -0.02 3.70
CA ALA A 67 8.73 -1.17 4.52
C ALA A 67 8.20 -2.49 3.96
N ALA A 68 7.11 -2.49 3.17
CA ALA A 68 6.60 -3.67 2.49
C ALA A 68 7.63 -4.29 1.54
N GLU A 69 8.47 -3.49 0.88
CA GLU A 69 9.59 -3.98 0.04
C GLU A 69 10.60 -4.78 0.89
N LEU A 70 10.91 -4.31 2.10
CA LEU A 70 11.78 -5.01 3.04
C LEU A 70 11.12 -6.29 3.57
N GLN A 71 9.87 -6.21 4.02
CA GLN A 71 9.10 -7.36 4.49
C GLN A 71 9.00 -8.46 3.44
N GLY A 72 8.81 -8.11 2.16
CA GLY A 72 8.80 -9.07 1.06
C GLY A 72 10.13 -9.82 0.90
N ARG A 73 11.26 -9.12 1.02
CA ARG A 73 12.60 -9.73 0.98
C ARG A 73 12.84 -10.68 2.16
N ILE A 74 12.45 -10.27 3.37
CA ILE A 74 12.58 -11.11 4.58
C ILE A 74 11.67 -12.34 4.49
N LYS A 75 10.47 -12.19 3.95
CA LYS A 75 9.54 -13.30 3.70
C LYS A 75 10.07 -14.30 2.69
N ALA A 76 10.78 -13.86 1.66
CA ALA A 76 11.46 -14.74 0.72
C ALA A 76 12.59 -15.56 1.37
N GLN A 77 13.15 -15.08 2.48
CA GLN A 77 14.12 -15.81 3.31
C GLN A 77 13.44 -16.67 4.39
N GLY A 78 12.12 -16.88 4.32
CA GLY A 78 11.38 -17.73 5.26
C GLY A 78 11.13 -17.11 6.63
N MET A 79 11.37 -15.82 6.82
CA MET A 79 11.13 -15.10 8.07
C MET A 79 9.97 -14.10 7.92
N GLU A 80 9.29 -13.75 9.00
CA GLU A 80 8.26 -12.70 8.97
C GLU A 80 8.72 -11.47 9.74
N LEU A 81 8.49 -10.27 9.21
CA LEU A 81 8.85 -9.01 9.88
C LEU A 81 7.59 -8.20 10.18
N VAL A 82 7.34 -7.96 11.47
CA VAL A 82 6.24 -7.15 11.98
C VAL A 82 6.80 -5.85 12.55
N ILE A 83 6.44 -4.73 11.92
CA ILE A 83 6.87 -3.40 12.34
C ILE A 83 5.77 -2.76 13.19
N THR A 84 6.08 -2.42 14.43
CA THR A 84 5.18 -1.74 15.38
C THR A 84 4.98 -0.28 15.02
N ASP A 85 3.83 0.28 15.40
CA ASP A 85 3.49 1.66 15.07
C ASP A 85 4.44 2.68 15.72
N ASP A 86 4.96 2.39 16.93
CA ASP A 86 5.96 3.23 17.60
C ASP A 86 7.26 3.33 16.79
N CYS A 87 7.72 2.21 16.21
CA CYS A 87 8.89 2.21 15.34
C CYS A 87 8.63 3.00 14.05
N LYS A 88 7.41 2.91 13.48
CA LYS A 88 7.04 3.70 12.30
C LYS A 88 7.06 5.20 12.60
N ASP A 89 6.66 5.60 13.79
CA ASP A 89 6.67 7.01 14.21
C ASP A 89 8.09 7.56 14.33
N VAL A 90 9.03 6.77 14.85
CA VAL A 90 10.45 7.16 14.90
C VAL A 90 11.03 7.29 13.51
N ILE A 91 10.75 6.34 12.61
CA ILE A 91 11.18 6.39 11.21
C ILE A 91 10.57 7.62 10.50
N ALA A 92 9.29 7.90 10.73
CA ALA A 92 8.61 9.06 10.17
C ALA A 92 9.22 10.38 10.67
N LYS A 93 9.56 10.45 11.96
CA LYS A 93 10.20 11.63 12.57
C LYS A 93 11.61 11.87 12.02
N GLU A 94 12.41 10.83 11.84
CA GLU A 94 13.78 10.96 11.32
C GLU A 94 13.83 11.16 9.80
N GLY A 95 12.91 10.51 9.07
CA GLY A 95 12.90 10.50 7.62
C GLY A 95 12.06 11.61 6.96
N TYR A 96 11.35 12.43 7.75
CA TYR A 96 10.62 13.59 7.26
C TYR A 96 11.36 14.90 7.52
N ASN A 97 11.56 15.68 6.46
CA ASN A 97 12.07 17.03 6.56
C ASN A 97 11.18 17.99 5.75
N PRO A 98 10.70 19.12 6.30
CA PRO A 98 9.84 20.06 5.56
C PRO A 98 10.43 20.57 4.24
N THR A 99 11.75 20.70 4.15
CA THR A 99 12.47 21.17 2.95
C THR A 99 12.65 20.04 1.93
N TYR A 100 12.94 18.83 2.39
CA TYR A 100 13.27 17.69 1.52
C TYR A 100 12.11 16.68 1.36
N GLY A 101 10.97 16.92 2.01
CA GLY A 101 9.84 16.01 2.09
C GLY A 101 10.21 14.67 2.73
N ALA A 102 9.53 13.61 2.29
CA ALA A 102 9.82 12.23 2.66
C ALA A 102 11.01 11.62 1.89
N ARG A 103 11.80 12.41 1.13
CA ARG A 103 12.99 11.89 0.42
C ARG A 103 14.00 11.19 1.36
N PRO A 104 14.28 11.72 2.57
CA PRO A 104 15.17 11.04 3.51
C PRO A 104 14.62 9.72 4.08
N LEU A 105 13.32 9.47 3.96
CA LEU A 105 12.62 8.32 4.55
C LEU A 105 13.21 6.98 4.09
N ARG A 106 13.60 6.85 2.82
CA ARG A 106 14.25 5.63 2.30
C ARG A 106 15.54 5.33 3.06
N ARG A 107 16.35 6.35 3.31
CA ARG A 107 17.62 6.22 4.03
C ARG A 107 17.40 5.91 5.51
N ALA A 108 16.38 6.50 6.13
CA ALA A 108 16.01 6.19 7.51
C ALA A 108 15.57 4.73 7.66
N ILE A 109 14.71 4.23 6.76
CA ILE A 109 14.30 2.81 6.74
C ILE A 109 15.51 1.89 6.54
N GLN A 110 16.40 2.20 5.60
CA GLN A 110 17.59 1.39 5.38
C GLN A 110 18.46 1.32 6.64
N ARG A 111 18.79 2.48 7.23
CA ARG A 111 19.68 2.56 8.40
C ARG A 111 19.07 1.95 9.67
N LEU A 112 17.81 2.28 9.95
CA LEU A 112 17.15 1.92 11.20
C LEU A 112 16.55 0.51 11.18
N LEU A 113 16.14 0.03 10.00
CA LEU A 113 15.54 -1.31 9.86
C LEU A 113 16.46 -2.27 9.12
N GLU A 114 16.81 -1.98 7.86
CA GLU A 114 17.48 -2.96 6.99
C GLU A 114 18.88 -3.33 7.50
N ASP A 115 19.73 -2.33 7.77
CA ASP A 115 21.10 -2.53 8.22
C ASP A 115 21.13 -3.21 9.61
N ALA A 116 20.28 -2.73 10.54
CA ALA A 116 20.19 -3.26 11.89
C ALA A 116 19.64 -4.71 11.92
N LEU A 117 18.68 -5.04 11.05
CA LEU A 117 18.17 -6.39 10.92
C LEU A 117 19.21 -7.32 10.28
N ALA A 118 19.91 -6.85 9.24
CA ALA A 118 20.93 -7.63 8.54
C ALA A 118 22.05 -8.07 9.49
N GLU A 119 22.50 -7.18 10.38
CA GLU A 119 23.51 -7.52 11.39
C GLU A 119 23.04 -8.66 12.32
N GLN A 120 21.78 -8.64 12.76
CA GLN A 120 21.25 -9.69 13.65
C GLN A 120 21.02 -11.02 12.94
N VAL A 121 20.62 -10.99 11.67
CA VAL A 121 20.53 -12.19 10.83
C VAL A 121 21.93 -12.79 10.62
N LEU A 122 22.95 -11.96 10.37
CA LEU A 122 24.34 -12.41 10.25
C LEU A 122 24.90 -13.01 11.54
N MET A 123 24.50 -12.49 12.71
CA MET A 123 24.82 -13.07 14.01
C MET A 123 24.09 -14.41 14.29
N GLY A 124 23.19 -14.84 13.41
CA GLY A 124 22.42 -16.08 13.56
C GLY A 124 21.33 -15.99 14.63
N LYS A 125 20.93 -14.78 15.04
CA LYS A 125 19.86 -14.59 16.03
C LYS A 125 18.53 -15.07 15.48
N PHE A 126 18.22 -14.81 14.21
CA PHE A 126 16.97 -15.20 13.55
C PHE A 126 17.19 -16.32 12.53
N LYS A 127 16.23 -17.24 12.45
CA LYS A 127 16.25 -18.38 11.53
C LYS A 127 14.94 -18.46 10.75
N GLU A 128 14.94 -19.25 9.69
CA GLU A 128 13.74 -19.57 8.92
C GLU A 128 12.60 -20.05 9.84
N GLY A 129 11.40 -19.54 9.62
CA GLY A 129 10.21 -19.77 10.44
C GLY A 129 10.01 -18.81 11.60
N ASP A 130 10.99 -17.96 11.93
CA ASP A 130 10.84 -16.97 13.00
C ASP A 130 10.00 -15.77 12.54
N THR A 131 9.11 -15.31 13.44
CA THR A 131 8.47 -14.00 13.33
C THR A 131 9.28 -12.99 14.14
N ILE A 132 9.80 -11.98 13.46
CA ILE A 132 10.59 -10.88 14.01
C ILE A 132 9.66 -9.71 14.24
N LYS A 133 9.57 -9.24 15.48
CA LYS A 133 8.79 -8.05 15.85
C LYS A 133 9.74 -6.92 16.22
N THR A 134 9.48 -5.71 15.73
CA THR A 134 10.24 -4.53 16.13
C THR A 134 9.76 -4.01 17.47
N GLU A 135 10.68 -3.61 18.34
CA GLU A 135 10.40 -2.93 19.59
C GLU A 135 11.21 -1.64 19.66
N LEU A 136 10.63 -0.60 20.27
CA LEU A 136 11.29 0.68 20.43
C LEU A 136 12.01 0.73 21.78
N ASP A 137 13.33 0.90 21.74
CA ASP A 137 14.17 1.16 22.91
C ASP A 137 14.70 2.60 22.85
N GLY A 138 13.94 3.52 23.44
CA GLY A 138 14.18 4.95 23.35
C GLY A 138 14.01 5.48 21.93
N GLU A 139 15.14 5.75 21.24
CA GLU A 139 15.17 6.18 19.84
C GLU A 139 15.74 5.10 18.90
N THR A 140 16.08 3.92 19.43
CA THR A 140 16.66 2.82 18.65
C THR A 140 15.63 1.72 18.42
N ILE A 141 15.65 1.10 17.24
CA ILE A 141 14.78 -0.03 16.91
C ILE A 141 15.51 -1.33 17.24
N ASN A 142 14.94 -2.08 18.18
CA ASN A 142 15.37 -3.44 18.52
C ASN A 142 14.44 -4.47 17.87
N PHE A 143 14.91 -5.72 17.81
CA PHE A 143 14.21 -6.82 17.15
C PHE A 143 14.10 -7.99 18.11
N GLU A 144 12.87 -8.47 18.31
CA GLU A 144 12.58 -9.62 19.17
C GLU A 144 11.93 -10.75 18.39
N LYS A 145 12.14 -11.99 18.83
CA LYS A 145 11.39 -13.13 18.31
C LYS A 145 10.00 -13.15 18.92
N SER A 146 9.00 -12.92 18.09
CA SER A 146 7.62 -13.20 18.46
C SER A 146 7.37 -14.70 18.26
N SER A 147 7.31 -15.44 19.37
CA SER A 147 6.87 -16.83 19.32
C SER A 147 5.37 -16.89 19.05
N GLY A 148 5.00 -16.95 17.77
CA GLY A 148 3.70 -17.50 17.39
C GLY A 148 3.60 -18.92 17.93
N LYS A 149 2.50 -19.23 18.66
CA LYS A 149 2.20 -20.55 19.26
C LYS A 149 2.84 -21.71 18.50
N LYS A 150 3.69 -22.47 19.20
CA LYS A 150 3.96 -23.87 18.85
C LYS A 150 2.61 -24.56 18.67
N SER A 151 2.28 -24.99 17.45
CA SER A 151 1.38 -26.12 17.26
C SER A 151 2.14 -27.35 17.74
N ASP A 152 2.08 -27.57 19.04
CA ASP A 152 2.29 -28.89 19.61
C ASP A 152 1.07 -29.73 19.23
N ASN A 153 1.29 -30.67 18.31
CA ASN A 153 0.55 -31.92 18.31
C ASN A 153 1.49 -32.97 17.72
N GLY A 154 2.39 -33.44 18.59
CA GLY A 154 2.85 -34.81 18.50
C GLY A 154 1.66 -35.74 18.66
N ASN A 155 1.33 -36.46 17.60
CA ASN A 155 0.72 -37.77 17.72
C ASN A 155 1.38 -38.67 16.69
N SER A 156 2.47 -39.31 17.12
CA SER A 156 2.85 -40.62 16.59
C SER A 156 2.02 -41.64 17.35
N PRO A 157 1.17 -42.44 16.69
CA PRO A 157 0.92 -43.79 17.14
C PRO A 157 2.00 -44.66 16.52
N ASP A 158 2.96 -45.07 17.36
CA ASP A 158 3.52 -46.40 17.22
C ASP A 158 2.33 -47.37 17.35
N ASP A 159 1.99 -48.09 16.28
CA ASP A 159 1.20 -49.31 16.40
C ASP A 159 1.91 -50.42 15.64
N ASP A 160 2.03 -51.52 16.36
CA ASP A 160 2.85 -52.67 16.11
C ASP A 160 2.32 -53.52 14.93
N SER A 161 3.23 -54.35 14.44
CA SER A 161 3.06 -55.47 13.52
C SER A 161 1.77 -56.28 13.69
N ASP A 162 1.21 -56.76 12.58
CA ASP A 162 1.08 -58.20 12.36
C ASP A 162 0.95 -58.55 10.86
N ASP A 163 1.78 -59.52 10.47
CA ASP A 163 1.79 -60.25 9.21
C ASP A 163 0.43 -60.89 8.91
N ASP A 164 -0.03 -60.82 7.65
CA ASP A 164 -0.65 -61.99 7.04
C ASP A 164 -0.58 -61.94 5.51
N ASP A 165 0.06 -62.99 4.98
CA ASP A 165 0.26 -63.34 3.59
C ASP A 165 -1.05 -63.40 2.77
N LYS A 166 -1.02 -62.88 1.54
CA LYS A 166 -1.58 -63.58 0.36
C LYS A 166 -1.14 -62.99 -0.99
N ASP A 167 -0.15 -63.68 -1.54
CA ASP A 167 -0.09 -64.23 -2.90
C ASP A 167 -0.90 -63.55 -4.03
N GLY A 168 -0.14 -63.02 -5.01
CA GLY A 168 -0.26 -63.51 -6.38
C GLY A 168 -1.33 -62.91 -7.28
N SER A 169 -0.98 -61.89 -8.07
CA SER A 169 -0.99 -62.04 -9.53
C SER A 169 -0.44 -60.80 -10.26
N ARG A 170 0.56 -61.07 -11.09
CA ARG A 170 1.12 -60.18 -12.11
C ARG A 170 0.04 -59.81 -13.13
N SER A 171 -0.01 -58.54 -13.56
CA SER A 171 -0.06 -58.19 -15.00
C SER A 171 0.20 -56.70 -15.29
N LYS A 172 1.39 -56.46 -15.84
CA LYS A 172 1.71 -55.60 -16.99
C LYS A 172 1.05 -54.20 -17.13
N SER A 173 1.95 -53.21 -17.06
CA SER A 173 2.20 -52.21 -18.12
C SER A 173 1.19 -51.08 -18.34
N LYS A 174 1.57 -49.81 -18.07
CA LYS A 174 2.25 -48.89 -19.00
C LYS A 174 2.31 -47.47 -18.40
N SER A 175 3.51 -46.91 -18.44
CA SER A 175 3.84 -45.50 -18.22
C SER A 175 3.46 -44.64 -19.43
N SER A 176 3.11 -43.37 -19.14
CA SER A 176 3.05 -42.19 -20.04
C SER A 176 1.91 -42.20 -21.07
N LYS A 177 1.13 -41.13 -21.31
CA LYS A 177 1.53 -39.75 -21.59
C LYS A 177 0.26 -38.87 -21.80
N LYS A 178 0.37 -37.58 -21.45
CA LYS A 178 -0.30 -36.39 -22.07
C LYS A 178 -1.76 -36.12 -21.71
N GLU A 179 -2.01 -35.16 -20.81
CA GLU A 179 -2.26 -33.73 -21.12
C GLU A 179 -3.37 -33.50 -22.16
N LYS A 180 -4.59 -33.23 -21.70
CA LYS A 180 -5.53 -32.27 -22.31
C LYS A 180 -6.78 -32.11 -21.45
N ALA A 181 -7.39 -30.93 -21.52
CA ALA A 181 -8.70 -30.52 -21.02
C ALA A 181 -8.75 -29.94 -19.60
N GLU A 182 -8.34 -28.68 -19.47
CA GLU A 182 -9.11 -27.68 -18.71
C GLU A 182 -8.67 -26.26 -19.10
N LYS A 183 -9.22 -25.79 -20.20
CA LYS A 183 -9.18 -24.39 -20.65
C LYS A 183 -10.26 -24.27 -21.69
N ASP A 184 -11.42 -23.76 -21.30
CA ASP A 184 -12.47 -23.14 -22.13
C ASP A 184 -13.73 -22.99 -21.27
N ASP A 185 -13.73 -22.03 -20.34
CA ASP A 185 -14.98 -21.41 -19.85
C ASP A 185 -14.65 -20.18 -18.99
N LYS A 186 -14.39 -19.04 -19.65
CA LYS A 186 -14.50 -17.67 -19.13
C LYS A 186 -14.11 -16.66 -20.19
N GLU A 187 -14.81 -16.70 -21.32
CA GLU A 187 -14.74 -15.64 -22.33
C GLU A 187 -16.16 -15.32 -22.85
N ASP A 188 -17.10 -15.04 -21.94
CA ASP A 188 -18.41 -14.51 -22.35
C ASP A 188 -19.10 -13.58 -21.33
N SER A 189 -18.33 -12.78 -20.59
CA SER A 189 -18.87 -11.74 -19.70
C SER A 189 -18.43 -10.32 -20.08
N LYS A 190 -17.85 -10.12 -21.27
CA LYS A 190 -17.30 -8.82 -21.71
C LYS A 190 -18.02 -8.16 -22.90
N LYS A 191 -19.23 -8.62 -23.25
CA LYS A 191 -19.99 -8.10 -24.41
C LYS A 191 -21.30 -7.36 -24.12
N GLU A 192 -21.77 -7.29 -22.88
CA GLU A 192 -23.03 -6.59 -22.58
C GLU A 192 -22.90 -5.15 -22.04
N GLU A 193 -21.70 -4.68 -21.69
CA GLU A 193 -21.55 -3.32 -21.15
C GLU A 193 -21.18 -2.25 -22.19
N LYS A 194 -20.92 -2.65 -23.45
CA LYS A 194 -20.58 -1.72 -24.55
C LYS A 194 -21.79 -1.21 -25.37
N SER A 195 -23.01 -1.61 -25.04
CA SER A 195 -24.22 -1.20 -25.78
C SER A 195 -25.09 -0.14 -25.07
N LYS A 196 -24.76 0.25 -23.83
CA LYS A 196 -25.52 1.28 -23.08
C LYS A 196 -24.94 2.69 -23.13
N VAL A 197 -23.69 2.88 -23.52
CA VAL A 197 -23.05 4.22 -23.59
C VAL A 197 -23.36 4.96 -24.90
N SER A 198 -23.72 4.25 -25.98
CA SER A 198 -24.00 4.85 -27.29
C SER A 198 -25.41 5.43 -27.46
N LYS A 199 -26.24 5.42 -26.41
CA LYS A 199 -27.62 5.96 -26.47
C LYS A 199 -27.83 7.27 -25.69
N SER A 200 -26.86 7.72 -24.89
CA SER A 200 -26.93 9.00 -24.17
C SER A 200 -26.26 10.18 -24.90
N GLU A 201 -25.47 9.93 -25.96
CA GLU A 201 -24.81 11.00 -26.74
C GLU A 201 -25.60 11.48 -27.97
N LYS A 202 -26.81 10.94 -28.20
CA LYS A 202 -27.63 11.32 -29.36
C LYS A 202 -28.86 12.18 -29.04
N SER A 203 -29.17 12.44 -27.77
CA SER A 203 -30.29 13.31 -27.37
C SER A 203 -29.91 14.76 -27.08
N SER A 204 -28.62 15.08 -26.95
CA SER A 204 -28.18 16.44 -26.54
C SER A 204 -27.69 17.31 -27.68
N LYS A 205 -27.78 16.84 -28.93
CA LYS A 205 -27.32 17.58 -30.13
C LYS A 205 -28.42 18.24 -30.96
N ASP A 206 -29.70 18.01 -30.62
CA ASP A 206 -30.83 18.62 -31.34
C ASP A 206 -31.44 19.84 -30.61
N ASP A 207 -31.23 20.01 -29.30
CA ASP A 207 -31.76 21.18 -28.57
C ASP A 207 -30.94 22.46 -28.71
N LYS A 208 -29.67 22.40 -29.15
CA LYS A 208 -28.80 23.59 -29.22
C LYS A 208 -28.80 24.31 -30.57
N LYS A 209 -29.73 23.98 -31.48
CA LYS A 209 -29.84 24.61 -32.81
C LYS A 209 -31.04 25.55 -32.99
N GLN A 210 -31.75 25.90 -31.90
CA GLN A 210 -32.85 26.87 -31.96
C GLN A 210 -32.60 28.20 -31.24
N GLU A 211 -31.45 28.41 -30.60
CA GLU A 211 -31.17 29.65 -29.83
C GLU A 211 -30.09 30.56 -30.46
N ALA A 212 -29.72 30.33 -31.72
CA ALA A 212 -28.79 31.19 -32.47
C ALA A 212 -29.41 31.67 -33.78
N GLY A 213 -30.64 32.18 -33.69
CA GLY A 213 -31.42 32.63 -34.84
C GLY A 213 -32.57 33.52 -34.44
N LYS A 214 -32.29 34.61 -33.72
CA LYS A 214 -33.09 35.84 -33.66
C LYS A 214 -32.26 36.98 -33.11
#